data_AF-A0A7X9IFN0-F1
#
_entry.id   AF-A0A7X9IFN0-F1
#
_cell.length_a   1.000
_cell.length_b   1.000
_cell.length_c   1.000
_cell.angle_alpha   90.00
_cell.angle_beta   90.00
_cell.angle_gamma   90.00
#
_symmetry.space_group_name_H-M   'P 1'
#
loop_
_entity.id
_entity.type
_entity.pdbx_description
1 polymer ?
#
loop_
_entity_poly.entity_id
_entity_poly.type
_entity_poly.pdbx_seq_one_letter_code
_entity_poly.pdbx_strand_id
1 'polypeptide(L)' 'MTLFAEFLSDPGIRGPLILTLRICLVIVPLFLTAGIGLGYYLGRSRSFVASCLDFVVSAPMVFPPIATGFGLLLLLGK' A
#
# COMPACT_ATOMS: atom_id res chain seq x y z
N MET A 1 -28.96 6.87 -14.09
CA MET A 1 -28.00 7.97 -13.82
C MET A 1 -28.21 8.61 -12.44
N THR A 2 -29.40 8.58 -11.84
CA THR A 2 -29.69 9.15 -10.51
C THR A 2 -29.15 8.33 -9.33
N LEU A 3 -29.15 7.00 -9.41
CA LEU A 3 -28.63 6.12 -8.35
C LEU A 3 -27.16 6.39 -7.98
N PHE A 4 -26.33 6.73 -8.97
CA PHE A 4 -24.92 7.02 -8.73
C PHE A 4 -24.75 8.33 -7.95
N ALA A 5 -25.56 9.35 -8.27
CA ALA A 5 -25.55 10.63 -7.59
C ALA A 5 -26.07 10.52 -6.14
N GLU A 6 -27.06 9.65 -5.87
CA GLU A 6 -27.49 9.33 -4.50
C GLU A 6 -26.38 8.62 -3.72
N PHE A 7 -25.73 7.62 -4.31
CA PHE A 7 -24.60 6.90 -3.69
C PHE A 7 -23.44 7.83 -3.30
N LEU A 8 -23.14 8.82 -4.15
CA LEU A 8 -22.10 9.82 -3.88
C LEU A 8 -22.52 10.87 -2.84
N SER A 9 -23.83 11.07 -2.67
CA SER A 9 -24.40 12.02 -1.71
C SER A 9 -24.57 11.40 -0.32
N ASP A 10 -24.53 10.08 -0.20
CA ASP A 10 -24.58 9.37 1.07
C ASP A 10 -23.34 9.72 1.93
N PRO A 11 -23.53 10.38 3.10
CA PRO A 11 -22.43 10.72 3.98
C PRO A 11 -21.66 9.49 4.51
N GLY A 12 -22.30 8.32 4.61
CA GLY A 12 -21.65 7.07 5.02
C GLY A 12 -20.62 6.55 4.00
N ILE A 13 -20.76 6.96 2.73
CA ILE A 13 -19.92 6.51 1.61
C ILE A 13 -18.86 7.57 1.29
N ARG A 14 -19.25 8.84 1.32
CA ARG A 14 -18.39 9.97 0.98
C ARG A 14 -17.16 10.10 1.88
N GLY A 15 -17.32 9.86 3.19
CA GLY A 15 -16.22 9.92 4.16
C GLY A 15 -15.08 8.95 3.83
N PRO A 16 -15.34 7.62 3.78
CA PRO A 16 -14.34 6.62 3.40
C PRO A 16 -13.74 6.83 2.00
N LEU A 17 -14.52 7.33 1.05
CA LEU A 17 -14.03 7.66 -0.30
C LEU A 17 -12.99 8.78 -0.27
N ILE A 18 -13.27 9.87 0.42
CA ILE A 18 -12.33 10.99 0.57
C ILE A 18 -11.07 10.51 1.31
N LEU A 19 -11.23 9.67 2.34
CA LEU A 19 -10.10 9.12 3.08
C LEU A 19 -9.23 8.24 2.18
N THR A 20 -9.83 7.32 1.43
CA THR A 20 -9.12 6.48 0.46
C THR A 20 -8.38 7.33 -0.56
N LEU A 21 -9.03 8.37 -1.11
CA LEU A 21 -8.40 9.27 -2.07
C LEU A 21 -7.19 9.99 -1.48
N ARG A 22 -7.30 10.50 -0.24
CA ARG A 22 -6.16 11.12 0.48
C ARG A 22 -5.00 10.14 0.66
N ILE A 23 -5.30 8.90 1.02
CA ILE A 23 -4.30 7.85 1.17
C ILE A 23 -3.62 7.57 -0.17
N CYS A 24 -4.39 7.42 -1.26
CA CYS A 24 -3.86 7.20 -2.60
C CYS A 24 -2.94 8.36 -3.05
N LEU A 25 -3.32 9.61 -2.78
CA LEU A 25 -2.51 10.79 -3.12
C LEU A 25 -1.13 10.78 -2.46
N VAL A 26 -0.97 10.11 -1.32
CA VAL A 26 0.32 9.97 -0.62
C VAL A 26 1.06 8.70 -1.05
N ILE A 27 0.35 7.56 -1.06
CA ILE A 27 0.96 6.26 -1.32
C ILE A 27 1.44 6.13 -2.77
N VAL A 28 0.66 6.60 -3.75
CA VAL A 28 1.02 6.47 -5.18
C VAL A 28 2.37 7.13 -5.49
N PRO A 29 2.61 8.42 -5.18
CA PRO A 29 3.91 9.03 -5.46
C PRO A 29 5.05 8.42 -4.65
N LEU A 30 4.79 7.95 -3.42
CA LEU A 30 5.78 7.24 -2.61
C LEU A 30 6.20 5.91 -3.27
N PHE A 31 5.24 5.12 -3.74
CA PHE A 31 5.51 3.87 -4.45
C PHE A 31 6.14 4.12 -5.82
N LEU A 32 5.75 5.18 -6.52
CA LEU A 32 6.33 5.52 -7.80
C LEU A 32 7.81 5.91 -7.65
N THR A 33 8.18 6.63 -6.60
CA THR A 33 9.58 7.02 -6.37
C THR A 33 10.39 5.89 -5.73
N ALA A 34 9.97 5.40 -4.56
CA ALA A 34 10.72 4.39 -3.81
C ALA A 34 10.63 3.00 -4.47
N GLY A 35 9.47 2.63 -5.01
CA GLY A 35 9.27 1.33 -5.65
C GLY A 35 10.03 1.21 -6.97
N ILE A 36 10.08 2.26 -7.80
CA ILE A 36 10.92 2.26 -9.00
C ILE A 36 12.40 2.20 -8.62
N GLY A 37 12.85 2.98 -7.63
CA GLY A 37 14.23 2.96 -7.16
C GLY A 37 14.66 1.59 -6.63
N LEU A 38 13.82 0.97 -5.79
CA LEU A 38 14.04 -0.39 -5.30
C LEU A 38 14.02 -1.41 -6.43
N GLY A 39 13.03 -1.37 -7.31
CA GLY A 39 12.93 -2.30 -8.44
C GLY A 39 14.14 -2.24 -9.37
N TYR A 40 14.65 -1.03 -9.65
CA TYR A 40 15.87 -0.84 -10.42
C TYR A 40 17.09 -1.44 -9.70
N TYR A 41 17.24 -1.18 -8.40
CA TYR A 41 18.36 -1.69 -7.61
C TYR A 41 18.33 -3.23 -7.52
N LEU A 42 17.18 -3.82 -7.22
CA LEU A 42 17.00 -5.27 -7.12
C LEU A 42 17.20 -5.97 -8.48
N GLY A 43 16.79 -5.33 -9.58
CA GLY A 43 16.99 -5.88 -10.93
C GLY A 43 18.46 -5.84 -11.39
N ARG A 44 19.26 -4.90 -10.88
CA ARG A 44 20.67 -4.70 -11.28
C ARG A 44 21.67 -5.41 -10.37
N SER A 45 21.37 -5.49 -9.08
CA SER A 45 22.31 -5.95 -8.04
C SER A 45 22.15 -7.43 -7.72
N ARG A 46 23.26 -8.15 -7.53
CA ARG A 46 23.31 -9.55 -7.07
C ARG A 46 23.92 -9.67 -5.66
N SER A 47 23.97 -8.58 -4.91
CA SER A 47 24.55 -8.56 -3.57
C SER A 47 23.66 -9.28 -2.56
N PHE A 48 24.26 -9.71 -1.44
CA PHE A 48 23.51 -10.25 -0.30
C PHE A 48 22.41 -9.28 0.18
N VAL A 49 22.72 -7.98 0.20
CA VAL A 49 21.76 -6.92 0.56
C VAL A 49 20.56 -6.90 -0.38
N ALA A 50 20.78 -7.03 -1.70
CA ALA A 50 19.69 -7.11 -2.66
C ALA A 50 18.80 -8.35 -2.42
N SER A 51 19.40 -9.49 -2.07
CA SER A 51 18.66 -10.71 -1.73
C SER A 51 17.82 -10.57 -0.45
N CYS A 52 18.34 -9.91 0.59
CA CYS A 52 17.57 -9.62 1.80
C CYS A 52 16.41 -8.65 1.52
N LEU A 53 16.64 -7.60 0.73
CA LEU A 53 15.59 -6.66 0.34
C LEU A 53 14.49 -7.33 -0.48
N ASP A 54 14.85 -8.20 -1.41
CA ASP A 54 13.90 -8.96 -2.23
C ASP A 54 12.97 -9.83 -1.36
N PHE A 55 13.54 -10.49 -0.35
CA PHE A 55 12.76 -11.22 0.65
C PHE A 55 11.81 -10.31 1.43
N VAL A 56 12.29 -9.17 1.94
CA VAL A 56 11.47 -8.24 2.75
C VAL A 56 10.32 -7.65 1.93
N VAL A 57 10.56 -7.28 0.67
CA VAL A 57 9.53 -6.72 -0.22
C VAL A 57 8.48 -7.78 -0.60
N SER A 58 8.90 -9.04 -0.72
CA SER A 58 8.01 -10.15 -1.08
C SER A 58 7.26 -10.75 0.11
N ALA A 59 7.81 -10.66 1.32
CA ALA A 59 7.24 -11.28 2.52
C ALA A 59 5.77 -10.88 2.80
N PRO A 60 5.37 -9.58 2.72
CA PRO A 60 3.98 -9.18 2.93
C PRO A 60 2.97 -9.79 1.96
N MET A 61 3.42 -10.16 0.75
CA MET A 61 2.60 -10.82 -0.28
C MET A 61 2.35 -12.30 0.02
N VAL A 62 3.27 -12.96 0.74
CA VAL A 62 3.14 -14.37 1.14
C VAL A 62 2.14 -14.50 2.30
N PHE A 63 2.10 -13.51 3.19
CA PHE A 63 1.14 -13.48 4.28
C PHE A 63 -0.26 -13.08 3.79
N PRO A 64 -1.34 -13.69 4.33
CA PRO A 64 -2.68 -13.21 4.09
C PRO A 64 -2.81 -11.73 4.50
N PRO A 65 -3.64 -10.92 3.81
CA PRO A 65 -3.79 -9.50 4.10
C PRO A 65 -4.23 -9.21 5.54
N ILE A 66 -5.01 -10.11 6.14
CA ILE A 66 -5.38 -10.04 7.58
C ILE A 66 -4.14 -10.19 8.48
N ALA A 67 -3.26 -11.14 8.20
CA ALA A 67 -2.05 -11.36 9.00
C ALA A 67 -1.11 -10.15 8.89
N THR A 68 -0.93 -9.61 7.69
CA THR A 68 -0.17 -8.37 7.46
C THR A 68 -0.80 -7.18 8.20
N GLY A 69 -2.13 -7.06 8.16
CA GLY A 69 -2.88 -6.01 8.88
C GLY A 69 -2.69 -6.09 10.40
N PHE A 70 -2.84 -7.27 11.00
CA PHE A 70 -2.57 -7.47 12.43
C PHE A 70 -1.10 -7.25 12.78
N GLY A 71 -0.18 -7.68 11.93
CA GLY A 71 1.26 -7.41 12.12
C GLY A 71 1.55 -5.90 12.17
N LEU A 72 0.96 -5.13 11.25
CA LEU A 72 1.06 -3.66 11.27
C LEU A 72 0.43 -3.06 12.53
N LEU A 73 -0.69 -3.59 13.01
CA LEU A 73 -1.29 -3.15 14.28
C LEU A 73 -0.39 -3.45 15.48
N LEU A 74 0.27 -4.60 15.55
CA LEU A 74 1.21 -4.89 16.65
C LEU A 74 2.46 -4.00 16.60
N LEU A 75 2.89 -3.60 15.40
CA LEU A 75 4.07 -2.78 15.20
C LEU A 75 3.82 -1.27 15.38
N LEU A 76 2.70 -0.74 14.87
CA LEU A 76 2.36 0.70 14.87
C LEU A 76 1.24 1.05 15.85
N GLY A 77 0.46 0.06 16.27
CA GLY A 77 -0.62 0.19 17.25
C GLY A 77 -0.04 0.22 18.65
N LYS A 78 0.33 1.43 19.07
CA LYS A 78 0.06 1.84 20.45
C LYS A 78 -1.36 1.46 20.88
#